data_AF-A0A6N6PSW0-F1
#
_entry.id   AF-A0A6N6PSW0-F1
#
_cell.length_a   1.000
_cell.length_b   1.000
_cell.length_c   1.000
_cell.angle_alpha   90.00
_cell.angle_beta   90.00
_cell.angle_gamma   90.00
#
_symmetry.space_group_name_H-M   'P 1'
#
loop_
_entity.id
_entity.type
_entity.pdbx_description
1 polymer ?
#
loop_
_entity_poly.entity_id
_entity_poly.type
_entity_poly.pdbx_seq_one_letter_code
_entity_poly.pdbx_strand_id
1 'polypeptide(L)'
;MIAKPEFIEPHSSVPLPKSTRVHVQGRLHPDIRVPLREITLSPTNAVNGRVEPNAPVRVYDCSGPWGDPEFKGDVTQGLPALRRDWILRRDDVGEYDGRAVHPMDNGYLSAKHAEYASQAERNRLVEFPGLKRRPLRASRGHPVTQLWYARQGIVTPEMEFIAIRENQGLDALKDQFGEKTVRSQLTQQHAGSQDRKDGFQPAIFGRFPQRIPRTITPEFVREEVAAGRAIIPANVNHPEAEPMIIGRNFLVKINANIGNSAVASSIEEEVEKMRWATKWGADTVMDLSTGKNIHATREWILRNSPVPIGTVPIYQALEKVGGKAEELTWELFRDTLLEQAEQGVDYFTIHAGVLLRFIPMTARRMTGIVSRGGSIMAKWCLA
;
A
#
# COMPACT_ATOMS: atom_id res chain seq x y z
N MET A 1 -12.38 -36.47 10.73
CA MET A 1 -12.03 -35.72 11.95
C MET A 1 -12.13 -34.24 11.62
N ILE A 2 -13.29 -33.66 11.88
CA ILE A 2 -13.55 -32.24 11.66
C ILE A 2 -13.09 -31.55 12.94
N ALA A 3 -12.02 -30.77 12.84
CA ALA A 3 -11.47 -29.99 13.93
C ALA A 3 -12.59 -29.15 14.59
N LYS A 4 -12.64 -29.15 15.93
CA LYS A 4 -13.60 -28.36 16.71
C LYS A 4 -13.35 -26.85 16.46
N PRO A 5 -14.37 -25.98 16.59
CA PRO A 5 -14.23 -24.52 16.39
C PRO A 5 -13.26 -23.83 17.37
N GLU A 6 -12.81 -24.54 18.40
CA GLU A 6 -11.82 -24.12 19.39
C GLU A 6 -10.37 -24.25 18.89
N PHE A 7 -10.15 -24.68 17.64
CA PHE A 7 -8.84 -24.52 17.02
C PHE A 7 -8.55 -23.03 16.91
N ILE A 8 -7.55 -22.60 17.68
CA ILE A 8 -6.97 -21.26 17.68
C ILE A 8 -6.55 -20.95 16.24
N GLU A 9 -7.45 -20.37 15.45
CA GLU A 9 -7.08 -19.82 14.17
C GLU A 9 -6.05 -18.73 14.45
N PRO A 10 -4.88 -18.77 13.80
CA PRO A 10 -3.86 -17.80 14.08
C PRO A 10 -4.39 -16.42 13.69
N HIS A 11 -4.48 -15.53 14.67
CA HIS A 11 -5.04 -14.19 14.52
C HIS A 11 -3.96 -13.18 14.19
N SER A 12 -4.28 -12.12 13.45
CA SER A 12 -3.30 -11.07 13.10
C SER A 12 -2.65 -10.44 14.35
N SER A 13 -3.33 -10.41 15.49
CA SER A 13 -2.80 -9.86 16.76
C SER A 13 -1.67 -10.66 17.41
N VAL A 14 -1.42 -11.91 17.01
CA VAL A 14 -0.34 -12.71 17.64
C VAL A 14 1.03 -12.15 17.27
N PRO A 15 1.90 -11.77 18.21
CA PRO A 15 3.22 -11.25 17.90
C PRO A 15 4.08 -12.24 17.12
N LEU A 16 4.93 -11.74 16.21
CA LEU A 16 5.91 -12.58 15.54
C LEU A 16 6.99 -13.02 16.56
N PRO A 17 7.42 -14.30 16.54
CA PRO A 17 8.32 -14.81 17.56
C PRO A 17 9.67 -14.08 17.54
N LYS A 18 10.22 -13.82 18.74
CA LYS A 18 11.51 -13.13 18.95
C LYS A 18 11.66 -11.80 18.20
N SER A 19 10.53 -11.18 17.85
CA SER A 19 10.49 -9.95 17.09
C SER A 19 9.95 -8.83 17.96
N THR A 20 10.58 -7.67 17.89
CA THR A 20 10.08 -6.43 18.48
C THR A 20 10.02 -5.35 17.42
N ARG A 21 9.02 -4.46 17.50
CA ARG A 21 8.97 -3.28 16.66
C ARG A 21 9.89 -2.22 17.24
N VAL A 22 10.77 -1.67 16.42
CA VAL A 22 11.71 -0.60 16.81
C VAL A 22 11.55 0.56 15.85
N HIS A 23 11.87 1.77 16.31
CA HIS A 23 11.74 2.97 15.50
C HIS A 23 13.10 3.64 15.31
N VAL A 24 13.40 4.04 14.06
CA VAL A 24 14.56 4.86 13.72
C VAL A 24 14.10 6.30 13.53
N GLN A 25 14.72 7.23 14.24
CA GLN A 25 14.36 8.65 14.19
C GLN A 25 14.89 9.32 12.91
N GLY A 26 14.08 10.20 12.32
CA GLY A 26 14.48 11.08 11.22
C GLY A 26 15.52 12.12 11.64
N ARG A 27 16.35 12.55 10.69
CA ARG A 27 17.40 13.57 10.89
C ARG A 27 16.98 14.93 10.34
N LEU A 28 16.35 14.98 9.16
CA LEU A 28 15.83 16.19 8.54
C LEU A 28 14.50 16.60 9.17
N HIS A 29 13.65 15.63 9.49
CA HIS A 29 12.35 15.80 10.15
C HIS A 29 12.35 15.03 11.49
N PRO A 30 12.63 15.71 12.62
CA PRO A 30 12.82 15.06 13.94
C PRO A 30 11.60 14.31 14.48
N ASP A 31 10.41 14.63 13.98
CA ASP A 31 9.13 14.00 14.30
C ASP A 31 8.91 12.65 13.58
N ILE A 32 9.73 12.35 12.56
CA ILE A 32 9.67 11.05 11.88
C ILE A 32 10.17 9.94 12.80
N ARG A 33 9.40 8.85 12.83
CA ARG A 33 9.72 7.57 13.48
C ARG A 33 9.47 6.46 12.47
N VAL A 34 10.54 5.88 11.92
CA VAL A 34 10.45 4.86 10.87
C VAL A 34 10.46 3.48 11.53
N PRO A 35 9.40 2.68 11.37
CA PRO A 35 9.31 1.38 12.00
C PRO A 35 10.13 0.34 11.24
N LEU A 36 10.80 -0.50 12.01
CA LEU A 36 11.49 -1.70 11.57
C LEU A 36 11.15 -2.81 12.56
N ARG A 37 11.34 -4.06 12.13
CA ARG A 37 11.24 -5.21 13.02
C ARG A 37 12.64 -5.69 13.37
N GLU A 38 12.92 -5.78 14.66
CA GLU A 38 14.18 -6.26 15.19
C GLU A 38 14.02 -7.69 15.71
N ILE A 39 14.86 -8.61 15.22
CA ILE A 39 14.80 -10.03 15.54
C ILE A 39 15.99 -10.40 16.41
N THR A 40 15.71 -10.84 17.64
CA THR A 40 16.74 -11.28 18.58
C THR A 40 17.26 -12.66 18.18
N LEU A 41 18.58 -12.75 17.98
CA LEU A 41 19.27 -13.99 17.65
C LEU A 41 19.71 -14.73 18.93
N SER A 42 19.71 -16.05 18.90
CA SER A 42 20.38 -16.84 19.94
C SER A 42 21.89 -16.60 19.91
N PRO A 43 22.60 -16.66 21.05
CA PRO A 43 24.05 -16.55 21.05
C PRO A 43 24.71 -17.72 20.31
N THR A 44 25.92 -17.48 19.80
CA THR A 44 26.76 -18.50 19.17
C THR A 44 27.55 -19.24 20.23
N ASN A 45 27.43 -20.57 20.26
CA ASN A 45 28.22 -21.43 21.14
C ASN A 45 29.44 -21.95 20.37
N ALA A 46 30.62 -21.45 20.69
CA ALA A 46 31.87 -21.89 20.09
C ALA A 46 32.33 -23.25 20.64
N VAL A 47 33.12 -23.97 19.85
CA VAL A 47 33.63 -25.32 20.19
C VAL A 47 34.47 -25.33 21.48
N ASN A 48 35.07 -24.20 21.83
CA ASN A 48 35.84 -24.02 23.07
C ASN A 48 34.98 -23.66 24.30
N GLY A 49 33.65 -23.75 24.21
CA GLY A 49 32.72 -23.41 25.29
C GLY A 49 32.45 -21.91 25.45
N ARG A 50 33.04 -21.04 24.61
CA ARG A 50 32.75 -19.60 24.63
C ARG A 50 31.35 -19.35 24.05
N VAL A 51 30.57 -18.54 24.77
CA VAL A 51 29.26 -18.04 24.31
C VAL A 51 29.45 -16.61 23.80
N GLU A 52 29.08 -16.35 22.55
CA GLU A 52 29.18 -15.05 21.92
C GLU A 52 27.78 -14.50 21.59
N PRO A 53 27.38 -13.33 22.12
CA PRO A 53 26.10 -12.74 21.80
C PRO A 53 26.06 -12.28 20.34
N ASN A 54 24.95 -12.57 19.66
CA ASN A 54 24.73 -12.09 18.29
C ASN A 54 23.90 -10.79 18.33
N ALA A 55 24.33 -9.79 17.57
CA ALA A 55 23.54 -8.58 17.38
C ALA A 55 22.20 -8.92 16.70
N PRO A 56 21.11 -8.22 17.05
CA PRO A 56 19.82 -8.48 16.43
C PRO A 56 19.81 -8.09 14.95
N VAL A 57 18.92 -8.70 14.19
CA VAL A 57 18.74 -8.40 12.76
C VAL A 57 17.52 -7.51 12.58
N ARG A 58 17.70 -6.37 11.90
CA ARG A 58 16.60 -5.50 11.51
C ARG A 58 16.11 -5.88 10.13
N VAL A 59 14.79 -5.96 10.00
CA VAL A 59 14.11 -6.25 8.74
C VAL A 59 13.00 -5.24 8.51
N TYR A 60 12.65 -5.09 7.24
CA TYR A 60 11.47 -4.33 6.82
C TYR A 60 10.20 -4.88 7.49
N ASP A 61 9.30 -3.99 7.88
CA ASP A 61 8.04 -4.34 8.55
C ASP A 61 6.88 -3.52 7.97
N CYS A 62 5.88 -4.22 7.45
CA CYS A 62 4.68 -3.65 6.83
C CYS A 62 3.46 -3.70 7.77
N SER A 63 3.59 -4.33 8.94
CA SER A 63 2.46 -4.62 9.84
C SER A 63 1.80 -3.39 10.46
N GLY A 64 2.43 -2.22 10.37
CA GLY A 64 1.92 -0.99 10.99
C GLY A 64 1.80 -1.08 12.51
N PRO A 65 1.11 -0.11 13.14
CA PRO A 65 0.85 -0.16 14.57
C PRO A 65 0.21 -1.48 15.05
N TRP A 66 -0.53 -2.20 14.19
CA TRP A 66 -1.10 -3.51 14.53
C TRP A 66 -0.08 -4.59 14.88
N GLY A 67 1.16 -4.50 14.37
CA GLY A 67 2.24 -5.43 14.71
C GLY A 67 3.01 -5.03 15.98
N ASP A 68 2.70 -3.89 16.59
CA ASP A 68 3.31 -3.42 17.82
C ASP A 68 2.56 -3.98 19.05
N PRO A 69 3.21 -4.80 19.91
CA PRO A 69 2.58 -5.32 21.12
C PRO A 69 2.09 -4.22 22.09
N GLU A 70 2.69 -3.04 22.04
CA GLU A 70 2.34 -1.89 22.88
C GLU A 70 1.11 -1.13 22.35
N PHE A 71 0.78 -1.28 21.06
CA PHE A 71 -0.38 -0.62 20.47
C PHE A 71 -1.69 -1.28 20.93
N LYS A 72 -2.58 -0.50 21.55
CA LYS A 72 -3.89 -0.94 22.06
C LYS A 72 -5.07 -0.34 21.28
N GLY A 73 -4.89 -0.10 19.98
CA GLY A 73 -5.93 0.48 19.13
C GLY A 73 -7.11 -0.46 18.87
N ASP A 74 -8.23 0.12 18.47
CA ASP A 74 -9.46 -0.57 18.06
C ASP A 74 -9.76 -0.24 16.59
N VAL A 75 -10.15 -1.26 15.84
CA VAL A 75 -10.51 -1.14 14.41
C VAL A 75 -11.68 -0.19 14.17
N THR A 76 -12.52 0.06 15.18
CA THR A 76 -13.62 1.05 15.10
C THR A 76 -13.12 2.50 15.16
N GLN A 77 -11.94 2.74 15.73
CA GLN A 77 -11.32 4.07 15.81
C GLN A 77 -10.36 4.33 14.64
N GLY A 78 -9.81 3.28 14.04
CA GLY A 78 -8.81 3.37 13.00
C GLY A 78 -7.40 3.56 13.55
N LEU A 79 -6.42 3.61 12.64
CA LEU A 79 -5.02 3.88 12.96
C LEU A 79 -4.78 5.37 13.22
N PRO A 80 -3.73 5.71 14.00
CA PRO A 80 -3.27 7.09 14.12
C PRO A 80 -2.91 7.68 12.75
N ALA A 81 -3.33 8.91 12.50
CA ALA A 81 -3.09 9.64 11.26
C ALA A 81 -1.64 10.19 11.18
N LEU A 82 -0.65 9.30 11.17
CA LEU A 82 0.80 9.57 11.23
C LEU A 82 1.24 10.77 10.38
N ARG A 83 0.80 10.83 9.11
CA ARG A 83 1.26 11.84 8.15
C ARG A 83 0.46 13.14 8.18
N ARG A 84 -0.59 13.26 9.00
CA ARG A 84 -1.54 14.38 8.95
C ARG A 84 -0.84 15.72 9.13
N ASP A 85 0.03 15.83 10.12
CA ASP A 85 0.76 17.06 10.41
C ASP A 85 1.79 17.39 9.32
N TRP A 86 2.33 16.38 8.64
CA TRP A 86 3.27 16.57 7.53
C TRP A 86 2.57 17.16 6.31
N ILE A 87 1.34 16.71 6.07
CA ILE A 87 0.49 17.17 4.99
C ILE A 87 0.02 18.61 5.27
N LEU A 88 -0.45 18.90 6.49
CA LEU A 88 -0.90 20.24 6.86
C LEU A 88 0.20 21.29 6.84
N ARG A 89 1.39 20.96 7.35
CA ARG A 89 2.52 21.92 7.44
C ARG A 89 3.04 22.41 6.08
N ARG A 90 2.68 21.75 4.97
CA ARG A 90 3.04 22.22 3.61
C ARG A 90 2.19 23.38 3.13
N ASP A 91 1.04 23.62 3.77
CA ASP A 91 0.12 24.71 3.46
C ASP A 91 -0.36 24.74 2.00
N ASP A 92 -0.46 23.56 1.38
CA ASP A 92 -0.88 23.37 -0.01
C ASP A 92 -2.13 22.51 -0.16
N VAL A 93 -2.82 22.27 0.95
CA VAL A 93 -4.13 21.59 1.00
C VAL A 93 -5.15 22.40 1.80
N GLY A 94 -6.42 22.31 1.40
CA GLY A 94 -7.55 22.85 2.14
C GLY A 94 -8.61 21.79 2.41
N GLU A 95 -9.27 21.91 3.56
CA GLU A 95 -10.46 21.12 3.88
C GLU A 95 -11.68 21.61 3.10
N TYR A 96 -12.56 20.69 2.73
CA TYR A 96 -13.85 20.99 2.12
C TYR A 96 -14.87 19.91 2.49
N ASP A 97 -16.15 20.14 2.19
CA ASP A 97 -17.23 19.26 2.67
C ASP A 97 -17.22 17.85 2.05
N GLY A 98 -16.51 17.67 0.93
CA GLY A 98 -16.49 16.40 0.19
C GLY A 98 -17.78 16.13 -0.60
N ARG A 99 -17.79 14.98 -1.25
CA ARG A 99 -18.93 14.43 -1.96
C ARG A 99 -19.88 13.74 -0.98
N ALA A 100 -21.19 13.93 -1.17
CA ALA A 100 -22.20 13.18 -0.43
C ALA A 100 -22.18 11.68 -0.82
N VAL A 101 -22.26 10.79 0.16
CA VAL A 101 -22.38 9.35 -0.08
C VAL A 101 -23.81 9.03 -0.52
N HIS A 102 -23.94 8.27 -1.60
CA HIS A 102 -25.22 7.84 -2.16
C HIS A 102 -25.42 6.33 -1.97
N PRO A 103 -26.67 5.83 -1.89
CA PRO A 103 -26.95 4.40 -1.75
C PRO A 103 -26.28 3.52 -2.82
N MET A 104 -26.15 4.03 -4.05
CA MET A 104 -25.50 3.31 -5.15
C MET A 104 -24.00 3.07 -4.93
N ASP A 105 -23.33 3.86 -4.09
CA ASP A 105 -21.91 3.67 -3.76
C ASP A 105 -21.68 2.34 -3.01
N ASN A 106 -22.72 1.88 -2.33
CA ASN A 106 -22.79 0.58 -1.64
C ASN A 106 -23.66 -0.45 -2.40
N GLY A 107 -24.02 -0.19 -3.66
CA GLY A 107 -24.79 -1.13 -4.49
C GLY A 107 -26.29 -1.22 -4.14
N TYR A 108 -26.87 -0.16 -3.56
CA TYR A 108 -28.29 -0.09 -3.22
C TYR A 108 -29.07 0.88 -4.12
N LEU A 109 -30.30 0.49 -4.48
CA LEU A 109 -31.17 1.28 -5.36
C LEU A 109 -31.80 2.51 -4.68
N SER A 110 -31.92 2.50 -3.34
CA SER A 110 -32.50 3.62 -2.59
C SER A 110 -32.07 3.61 -1.13
N ALA A 111 -32.31 4.74 -0.44
CA ALA A 111 -32.02 4.87 1.00
C ALA A 111 -32.74 3.79 1.83
N LYS A 112 -33.98 3.42 1.48
CA LYS A 112 -34.73 2.35 2.17
C LYS A 112 -34.05 0.99 2.06
N HIS A 113 -33.44 0.67 0.91
CA HIS A 113 -32.69 -0.58 0.75
C HIS A 113 -31.39 -0.58 1.57
N ALA A 114 -30.73 0.57 1.66
CA ALA A 114 -29.55 0.73 2.51
C ALA A 114 -29.91 0.60 4.00
N GLU A 115 -31.03 1.19 4.44
CA GLU A 115 -31.53 1.08 5.81
C GLU A 115 -31.86 -0.37 6.18
N TYR A 116 -32.57 -1.09 5.30
CA TYR A 116 -32.83 -2.53 5.50
C TYR A 116 -31.53 -3.34 5.61
N ALA A 117 -30.53 -3.05 4.77
CA ALA A 117 -29.23 -3.70 4.85
C ALA A 117 -28.46 -3.37 6.14
N SER A 118 -28.67 -2.18 6.70
CA SER A 118 -28.11 -1.80 8.01
C SER A 118 -28.74 -2.56 9.18
N GLN A 119 -29.85 -3.26 8.96
CA GLN A 119 -30.53 -4.11 9.95
C GLN A 119 -30.34 -5.61 9.68
N ALA A 120 -29.66 -5.98 8.60
CA ALA A 120 -29.46 -7.38 8.22
C ALA A 120 -28.52 -8.12 9.20
N GLU A 121 -28.80 -9.41 9.42
CA GLU A 121 -27.96 -10.27 10.27
C GLU A 121 -26.63 -10.66 9.60
N ARG A 122 -26.58 -10.66 8.25
CA ARG A 122 -25.38 -10.95 7.46
C ARG A 122 -25.12 -9.85 6.44
N ASN A 123 -23.84 -9.56 6.19
CA ASN A 123 -23.37 -8.50 5.28
C ASN A 123 -24.01 -7.14 5.58
N ARG A 124 -24.07 -6.83 6.88
CA ARG A 124 -24.64 -5.59 7.40
C ARG A 124 -23.88 -4.39 6.83
N LEU A 125 -24.62 -3.38 6.37
CA LEU A 125 -24.03 -2.09 6.05
C LEU A 125 -23.69 -1.39 7.38
N VAL A 126 -22.39 -1.26 7.66
CA VAL A 126 -21.88 -0.56 8.85
C VAL A 126 -20.95 0.53 8.40
N GLU A 127 -21.33 1.78 8.65
CA GLU A 127 -20.47 2.93 8.40
C GLU A 127 -19.34 2.99 9.43
N PHE A 128 -18.17 3.47 8.99
CA PHE A 128 -17.02 3.59 9.88
C PHE A 128 -17.23 4.73 10.89
N PRO A 129 -17.29 4.46 12.20
CA PRO A 129 -17.68 5.46 13.19
C PRO A 129 -16.54 6.43 13.54
N GLY A 130 -15.29 6.06 13.28
CA GLY A 130 -14.10 6.81 13.70
C GLY A 130 -13.73 8.00 12.81
N LEU A 131 -14.33 8.15 11.62
CA LEU A 131 -13.93 9.21 10.69
C LEU A 131 -14.51 10.55 11.15
N LYS A 132 -13.65 11.40 11.72
CA LYS A 132 -14.00 12.72 12.26
C LYS A 132 -13.42 13.90 11.47
N ARG A 133 -12.83 13.64 10.30
CA ARG A 133 -12.09 14.64 9.52
C ARG A 133 -12.73 14.88 8.16
N ARG A 134 -12.66 16.13 7.71
CA ARG A 134 -13.04 16.51 6.36
C ARG A 134 -11.97 16.09 5.35
N PRO A 135 -12.36 15.74 4.11
CA PRO A 135 -11.39 15.47 3.05
C PRO A 135 -10.58 16.73 2.72
N LEU A 136 -9.34 16.49 2.35
CA LEU A 136 -8.40 17.48 1.87
C LEU A 136 -8.38 17.48 0.35
N ARG A 137 -8.17 18.66 -0.21
CA ARG A 137 -7.88 18.87 -1.61
C ARG A 137 -6.73 19.84 -1.76
N ALA A 138 -5.95 19.66 -2.81
CA ALA A 138 -4.93 20.62 -3.21
C ALA A 138 -5.48 22.06 -3.28
N SER A 139 -4.70 23.02 -2.79
CA SER A 139 -4.93 24.45 -2.95
C SER A 139 -4.93 24.84 -4.43
N ARG A 140 -5.68 25.88 -4.78
CA ARG A 140 -5.93 26.26 -6.17
C ARG A 140 -4.60 26.53 -6.90
N GLY A 141 -4.30 25.72 -7.93
CA GLY A 141 -3.10 25.88 -8.76
C GLY A 141 -1.82 25.25 -8.22
N HIS A 142 -1.87 24.53 -7.09
CA HIS A 142 -0.69 23.92 -6.48
C HIS A 142 -0.79 22.38 -6.46
N PRO A 143 -0.06 21.65 -7.32
CA PRO A 143 -0.06 20.19 -7.28
C PRO A 143 0.57 19.66 -5.98
N VAL A 144 -0.06 18.67 -5.34
CA VAL A 144 0.38 18.11 -4.05
C VAL A 144 1.10 16.76 -4.18
N THR A 145 1.53 16.41 -5.39
CA THR A 145 2.10 15.08 -5.65
C THR A 145 3.58 15.01 -5.28
N GLN A 146 4.04 13.83 -4.86
CA GLN A 146 5.46 13.57 -4.59
C GLN A 146 6.34 13.83 -5.83
N LEU A 147 5.81 13.58 -7.03
CA LEU A 147 6.50 13.91 -8.29
C LEU A 147 6.71 15.41 -8.46
N TRP A 148 5.72 16.23 -8.09
CA TRP A 148 5.84 17.67 -8.17
C TRP A 148 6.92 18.19 -7.22
N TYR A 149 6.86 17.84 -5.92
CA TYR A 149 7.89 18.25 -4.95
C TYR A 149 9.29 17.80 -5.39
N ALA A 150 9.41 16.55 -5.84
CA ALA A 150 10.69 16.01 -6.28
C ALA A 150 11.31 16.82 -7.42
N ARG A 151 10.50 17.25 -8.40
CA ARG A 151 10.94 18.08 -9.52
C ARG A 151 11.27 19.52 -9.13
N GLN A 152 10.74 20.01 -8.02
CA GLN A 152 11.13 21.29 -7.43
C GLN A 152 12.42 21.20 -6.59
N GLY A 153 13.03 20.02 -6.46
CA GLY A 153 14.20 19.84 -5.59
C GLY A 153 13.86 19.73 -4.11
N ILE A 154 12.58 19.52 -3.77
CA ILE A 154 12.11 19.43 -2.39
C ILE A 154 12.16 17.97 -1.92
N VAL A 155 12.86 17.72 -0.81
CA VAL A 155 12.79 16.45 -0.06
C VAL A 155 11.65 16.55 0.94
N THR A 156 10.64 15.69 0.80
CA THR A 156 9.49 15.65 1.71
C THR A 156 9.75 14.71 2.90
N PRO A 157 8.96 14.82 3.99
CA PRO A 157 8.94 13.84 5.07
C PRO A 157 8.77 12.39 4.59
N GLU A 158 7.94 12.13 3.57
CA GLU A 158 7.83 10.78 3.02
C GLU A 158 9.13 10.29 2.39
N MET A 159 9.86 11.15 1.67
CA MET A 159 11.13 10.78 1.04
C MET A 159 12.21 10.45 2.08
N GLU A 160 12.28 11.19 3.18
CA GLU A 160 13.17 10.84 4.29
C GLU A 160 12.75 9.53 4.97
N PHE A 161 11.46 9.37 5.27
CA PHE A 161 10.92 8.16 5.87
C PHE A 161 11.33 6.92 5.08
N ILE A 162 11.14 6.97 3.76
CA ILE A 162 11.51 5.91 2.82
C ILE A 162 13.02 5.64 2.84
N ALA A 163 13.85 6.68 2.79
CA ALA A 163 15.30 6.50 2.78
C ALA A 163 15.78 5.73 4.03
N ILE A 164 15.23 6.03 5.19
CA ILE A 164 15.53 5.31 6.44
C ILE A 164 15.00 3.87 6.36
N ARG A 165 13.78 3.68 5.88
CA ARG A 165 13.11 2.37 5.81
C ARG A 165 13.83 1.40 4.89
N GLU A 166 14.27 1.86 3.72
CA GLU A 166 14.99 1.06 2.72
C GLU A 166 16.39 0.64 3.18
N ASN A 167 17.02 1.42 4.06
CA ASN A 167 18.31 1.07 4.64
C ASN A 167 18.21 0.05 5.79
N GLN A 168 17.02 -0.23 6.34
CA GLN A 168 16.81 -1.22 7.42
C GLN A 168 17.80 -1.09 8.60
N GLY A 169 18.24 0.13 8.91
CA GLY A 169 19.20 0.39 10.00
C GLY A 169 20.68 0.17 9.66
N LEU A 170 21.06 -0.02 8.39
CA LEU A 170 22.45 -0.15 7.93
C LEU A 170 23.36 1.02 8.35
N ASP A 171 22.78 2.20 8.56
CA ASP A 171 23.50 3.39 9.04
C ASP A 171 24.25 3.16 10.35
N ALA A 172 23.71 2.33 11.26
CA ALA A 172 24.33 2.01 12.54
C ALA A 172 25.53 1.04 12.40
N LEU A 173 25.69 0.43 11.22
CA LEU A 173 26.78 -0.49 10.89
C LEU A 173 27.84 0.17 9.99
N LYS A 174 27.79 1.49 9.83
CA LYS A 174 28.65 2.23 8.89
C LYS A 174 30.14 2.05 9.16
N ASP A 175 30.53 2.04 10.43
CA ASP A 175 31.94 1.89 10.83
C ASP A 175 32.46 0.45 10.65
N GLN A 176 31.58 -0.50 10.33
CA GLN A 176 31.92 -1.89 10.02
C GLN A 176 32.06 -2.15 8.52
N PHE A 177 31.86 -1.13 7.66
CA PHE A 177 32.15 -1.23 6.23
C PHE A 177 33.67 -1.25 5.98
N GLY A 178 34.27 -2.44 5.92
CA GLY A 178 35.66 -2.64 5.51
C GLY A 178 35.83 -2.97 4.01
N GLU A 179 37.04 -2.81 3.47
CA GLU A 179 37.39 -3.13 2.07
C GLU A 179 37.25 -4.63 1.73
N LYS A 180 37.31 -5.52 2.72
CA LYS A 180 37.14 -6.97 2.57
C LYS A 180 35.86 -7.44 3.23
N THR A 181 34.73 -7.26 2.55
CA THR A 181 33.44 -7.76 3.01
C THR A 181 33.38 -9.28 2.81
N VAL A 182 33.43 -10.03 3.91
CA VAL A 182 33.25 -11.49 3.87
C VAL A 182 31.78 -11.78 3.55
N ARG A 183 31.48 -12.86 2.81
CA ARG A 183 30.11 -13.21 2.41
C ARG A 183 29.11 -13.36 3.57
N SER A 184 29.61 -13.55 4.78
CA SER A 184 28.83 -13.71 6.00
C SER A 184 28.55 -12.40 6.75
N GLN A 185 28.96 -11.24 6.23
CA GLN A 185 28.73 -9.94 6.87
C GLN A 185 27.47 -9.25 6.34
N LEU A 186 26.70 -8.64 7.24
CA LEU A 186 25.50 -7.85 6.91
C LEU A 186 25.79 -6.62 6.03
N THR A 187 27.04 -6.17 6.00
CA THR A 187 27.52 -5.05 5.18
C THR A 187 27.79 -5.44 3.72
N GLN A 188 27.67 -6.73 3.37
CA GLN A 188 27.87 -7.18 2.00
C GLN A 188 26.64 -6.88 1.14
N GLN A 189 26.82 -6.03 0.13
CA GLN A 189 25.83 -5.83 -0.93
C GLN A 189 26.30 -6.54 -2.21
N HIS A 190 25.43 -7.36 -2.79
CA HIS A 190 25.73 -8.03 -4.06
C HIS A 190 25.83 -6.99 -5.19
N ALA A 191 26.90 -7.02 -5.99
CA ALA A 191 27.15 -6.07 -7.08
C ALA A 191 26.09 -6.12 -8.21
N GLY A 192 25.28 -7.19 -8.22
CA GLY A 192 24.14 -7.33 -9.10
C GLY A 192 24.57 -7.51 -10.56
N SER A 193 23.86 -6.84 -11.47
CA SER A 193 24.15 -6.89 -12.90
C SER A 193 25.20 -5.87 -13.36
N GLN A 194 25.68 -4.99 -12.47
CA GLN A 194 26.65 -3.94 -12.83
C GLN A 194 28.09 -4.47 -13.01
N ASP A 195 28.43 -5.62 -12.43
CA ASP A 195 29.81 -6.12 -12.35
C ASP A 195 30.01 -7.46 -13.10
N ARG A 196 29.08 -7.82 -13.98
CA ARG A 196 29.20 -9.00 -14.85
C ARG A 196 30.12 -8.71 -16.03
N LYS A 197 31.42 -9.00 -15.86
CA LYS A 197 32.45 -8.91 -16.91
C LYS A 197 32.55 -10.17 -17.79
N ASP A 198 31.68 -11.15 -17.58
CA ASP A 198 31.72 -12.50 -18.16
C ASP A 198 31.07 -12.61 -19.56
N GLY A 199 30.85 -11.49 -20.26
CA GLY A 199 30.34 -11.47 -21.64
C GLY A 199 28.87 -11.91 -21.81
N PHE A 200 28.23 -12.42 -20.76
CA PHE A 200 26.85 -12.90 -20.74
C PHE A 200 25.95 -11.97 -19.92
N GLN A 201 25.92 -10.68 -20.29
CA GLN A 201 24.97 -9.72 -19.73
C GLN A 201 23.73 -9.64 -20.63
N PRO A 202 22.54 -10.07 -20.16
CA PRO A 202 21.31 -9.87 -20.91
C PRO A 202 21.15 -8.40 -21.34
N ALA A 203 20.82 -8.16 -22.62
CA ALA A 203 20.77 -6.82 -23.21
C ALA A 203 19.88 -5.83 -22.44
N ILE A 204 18.88 -6.35 -21.71
CA ILE A 204 18.00 -5.55 -20.83
C ILE A 204 18.76 -4.85 -19.70
N PHE A 205 19.80 -5.49 -19.14
CA PHE A 205 20.62 -4.91 -18.06
C PHE A 205 21.65 -3.90 -18.57
N GLY A 206 22.05 -4.01 -19.84
CA GLY A 206 22.85 -2.98 -20.52
C GLY A 206 22.02 -1.74 -20.88
N ARG A 207 20.81 -1.92 -21.44
CA ARG A 207 19.91 -0.79 -21.76
C ARG A 207 19.37 -0.08 -20.53
N PHE A 208 19.13 -0.84 -19.47
CA PHE A 208 18.64 -0.30 -18.21
C PHE A 208 19.54 -0.80 -17.08
N PRO A 209 20.65 -0.12 -16.78
CA PRO A 209 21.48 -0.51 -15.66
C PRO A 209 20.73 -0.29 -14.35
N GLN A 210 20.87 -1.23 -13.42
CA GLN A 210 20.52 -1.03 -12.03
C GLN A 210 21.39 0.11 -11.46
N ARG A 211 20.90 0.91 -10.52
CA ARG A 211 21.63 2.02 -9.89
C ARG A 211 21.35 2.04 -8.39
N ILE A 212 21.53 0.90 -7.73
CA ILE A 212 21.31 0.81 -6.28
C ILE A 212 22.57 1.32 -5.57
N PRO A 213 22.50 2.41 -4.80
CA PRO A 213 23.63 2.88 -4.02
C PRO A 213 23.89 1.97 -2.82
N ARG A 214 25.03 2.16 -2.14
CA ARG A 214 25.31 1.49 -0.86
C ARG A 214 24.41 1.95 0.27
N THR A 215 23.96 3.19 0.20
CA THR A 215 23.07 3.80 1.18
C THR A 215 22.04 4.62 0.43
N ILE A 216 20.77 4.39 0.75
CA ILE A 216 19.66 5.17 0.20
C ILE A 216 19.57 6.49 0.97
N THR A 217 19.74 7.62 0.28
CA THR A 217 19.58 8.95 0.89
C THR A 217 18.22 9.54 0.53
N PRO A 218 17.70 10.49 1.34
CA PRO A 218 16.47 11.22 0.97
C PRO A 218 16.59 11.91 -0.39
N GLU A 219 17.78 12.39 -0.72
CA GLU A 219 18.09 13.00 -2.02
C GLU A 219 18.03 11.98 -3.17
N PHE A 220 18.57 10.78 -3.00
CA PHE A 220 18.45 9.72 -4.01
C PHE A 220 16.99 9.31 -4.24
N VAL A 221 16.19 9.23 -3.17
CA VAL A 221 14.73 9.00 -3.28
C VAL A 221 14.07 10.10 -4.11
N ARG A 222 14.38 11.38 -3.82
CA ARG A 222 13.89 12.53 -4.57
C ARG A 222 14.26 12.45 -6.05
N GLU A 223 15.51 12.14 -6.38
CA GLU A 223 16.00 12.04 -7.77
C GLU A 223 15.27 10.94 -8.56
N GLU A 224 15.08 9.75 -7.97
CA GLU A 224 14.38 8.64 -8.61
C GLU A 224 12.90 8.97 -8.86
N VAL A 225 12.26 9.67 -7.92
CA VAL A 225 10.87 10.15 -8.06
C VAL A 225 10.80 11.26 -9.12
N ALA A 226 11.69 12.25 -9.10
CA ALA A 226 11.71 13.36 -10.06
C ALA A 226 11.86 12.86 -11.51
N ALA A 227 12.69 11.82 -11.69
CA ALA A 227 12.92 11.17 -12.97
C ALA A 227 11.80 10.21 -13.41
N GLY A 228 10.79 9.97 -12.57
CA GLY A 228 9.68 9.05 -12.86
C GLY A 228 10.09 7.57 -12.89
N ARG A 229 11.21 7.20 -12.24
CA ARG A 229 11.67 5.81 -12.11
C ARG A 229 11.19 5.13 -10.82
N ALA A 230 10.70 5.92 -9.88
CA ALA A 230 10.07 5.45 -8.67
C ALA A 230 8.84 6.31 -8.32
N ILE A 231 7.92 5.75 -7.54
CA ILE A 231 6.71 6.42 -7.07
C ILE A 231 6.50 6.21 -5.57
N ILE A 232 5.82 7.17 -4.95
CA ILE A 232 5.42 7.14 -3.54
C ILE A 232 3.88 7.27 -3.53
N PRO A 233 3.13 6.15 -3.48
CA PRO A 233 1.67 6.16 -3.44
C PRO A 233 1.21 6.61 -2.06
N ALA A 234 0.74 7.85 -1.96
CA ALA A 234 0.63 8.54 -0.68
C ALA A 234 -0.43 9.66 -0.73
N ASN A 235 -1.69 9.28 -0.93
CA ASN A 235 -2.80 10.22 -0.99
C ASN A 235 -2.87 11.07 0.30
N VAL A 236 -3.18 12.35 0.15
CA VAL A 236 -3.32 13.31 1.27
C VAL A 236 -4.44 12.92 2.24
N ASN A 237 -5.44 12.15 1.78
CA ASN A 237 -6.55 11.67 2.60
C ASN A 237 -6.28 10.30 3.26
N HIS A 238 -5.09 9.72 3.07
CA HIS A 238 -4.63 8.51 3.75
C HIS A 238 -3.38 8.76 4.61
N PRO A 239 -3.52 9.59 5.67
CA PRO A 239 -2.44 9.88 6.59
C PRO A 239 -2.06 8.71 7.51
N GLU A 240 -2.87 7.66 7.60
CA GLU A 240 -2.57 6.45 8.38
C GLU A 240 -1.44 5.61 7.77
N ALA A 241 -1.27 5.65 6.44
CA ALA A 241 -0.27 4.85 5.74
C ALA A 241 1.15 5.27 6.09
N GLU A 242 2.00 4.30 6.43
CA GLU A 242 3.44 4.48 6.60
C GLU A 242 4.09 4.54 5.21
N PRO A 243 4.81 5.64 4.86
CA PRO A 243 5.34 5.79 3.50
C PRO A 243 6.24 4.64 3.04
N MET A 244 6.11 4.30 1.76
CA MET A 244 6.93 3.30 1.07
C MET A 244 7.17 3.73 -0.37
N ILE A 245 8.14 3.11 -1.03
CA ILE A 245 8.52 3.43 -2.41
C ILE A 245 8.46 2.20 -3.31
N ILE A 246 7.99 2.41 -4.54
CA ILE A 246 8.00 1.42 -5.61
C ILE A 246 8.92 1.93 -6.71
N GLY A 247 10.03 1.23 -6.93
CA GLY A 247 10.99 1.56 -7.96
C GLY A 247 12.06 0.49 -8.06
N ARG A 248 12.71 0.41 -9.23
CA ARG A 248 13.67 -0.66 -9.52
C ARG A 248 14.93 -0.63 -8.64
N ASN A 249 15.30 0.54 -8.13
CA ASN A 249 16.51 0.74 -7.34
C ASN A 249 16.29 0.61 -5.82
N PHE A 250 15.15 0.05 -5.42
CA PHE A 250 14.73 -0.17 -4.04
C PHE A 250 14.43 -1.65 -3.81
N LEU A 251 14.11 -2.04 -2.57
CA LEU A 251 13.62 -3.39 -2.29
C LEU A 251 12.41 -3.72 -3.17
N VAL A 252 12.34 -4.95 -3.66
CA VAL A 252 11.16 -5.42 -4.40
C VAL A 252 9.97 -5.41 -3.45
N LYS A 253 8.85 -4.84 -3.91
CA LYS A 253 7.61 -4.72 -3.14
C LYS A 253 6.58 -5.71 -3.64
N ILE A 254 5.74 -6.23 -2.74
CA ILE A 254 4.66 -7.17 -3.03
C ILE A 254 3.30 -6.58 -2.67
N ASN A 255 2.28 -6.96 -3.43
CA ASN A 255 0.90 -6.54 -3.22
C ASN A 255 0.01 -7.74 -2.85
N ALA A 256 -0.87 -7.56 -1.88
CA ALA A 256 -1.93 -8.52 -1.59
C ALA A 256 -3.29 -8.02 -2.09
N ASN A 257 -4.03 -8.88 -2.78
CA ASN A 257 -5.40 -8.57 -3.21
C ASN A 257 -6.39 -9.10 -2.17
N ILE A 258 -7.28 -8.24 -1.70
CA ILE A 258 -8.42 -8.56 -0.86
C ILE A 258 -9.70 -8.07 -1.54
N GLY A 259 -10.82 -8.14 -0.86
CA GLY A 259 -12.08 -7.59 -1.33
C GLY A 259 -13.22 -8.58 -1.19
N ASN A 260 -14.38 -8.04 -0.87
CA ASN A 260 -15.61 -8.82 -0.79
C ASN A 260 -16.05 -9.28 -2.18
N SER A 261 -16.85 -10.34 -2.20
CA SER A 261 -17.54 -10.76 -3.42
C SER A 261 -19.04 -10.81 -3.16
N ALA A 262 -19.84 -10.81 -4.22
CA ALA A 262 -21.29 -10.97 -4.13
C ALA A 262 -21.73 -12.25 -3.37
N VAL A 263 -20.82 -13.21 -3.18
CA VAL A 263 -21.10 -14.54 -2.61
C VAL A 263 -20.55 -14.70 -1.19
N ALA A 264 -19.54 -13.93 -0.79
CA ALA A 264 -18.85 -14.11 0.50
C ALA A 264 -18.13 -12.85 1.00
N SER A 265 -18.02 -12.79 2.33
CA SER A 265 -17.25 -11.88 3.17
C SER A 265 -17.96 -10.65 3.76
N SER A 266 -17.65 -10.36 5.03
CA SER A 266 -18.12 -9.21 5.80
C SER A 266 -17.04 -8.12 5.92
N ILE A 267 -17.40 -6.95 6.44
CA ILE A 267 -16.45 -5.84 6.66
C ILE A 267 -15.31 -6.28 7.59
N GLU A 268 -15.63 -6.99 8.66
CA GLU A 268 -14.69 -7.45 9.67
C GLU A 268 -13.66 -8.42 9.08
N GLU A 269 -14.13 -9.35 8.23
CA GLU A 269 -13.25 -10.29 7.54
C GLU A 269 -12.31 -9.57 6.56
N GLU A 270 -12.77 -8.54 5.84
CA GLU A 270 -11.91 -7.78 4.92
C GLU A 270 -10.84 -6.95 5.65
N VAL A 271 -11.18 -6.36 6.80
CA VAL A 271 -10.20 -5.69 7.66
C VAL A 271 -9.18 -6.70 8.21
N GLU A 272 -9.63 -7.90 8.63
CA GLU A 272 -8.72 -8.94 9.11
C GLU A 272 -7.81 -9.49 8.00
N LYS A 273 -8.32 -9.69 6.79
CA LYS A 273 -7.50 -10.08 5.62
C LYS A 273 -6.41 -9.04 5.34
N MET A 274 -6.74 -7.75 5.40
CA MET A 274 -5.76 -6.67 5.24
C MET A 274 -4.68 -6.75 6.32
N ARG A 275 -5.06 -6.85 7.60
CA ARG A 275 -4.12 -6.94 8.73
C ARG A 275 -3.24 -8.19 8.65
N TRP A 276 -3.84 -9.31 8.24
CA TRP A 276 -3.13 -10.56 8.03
C TRP A 276 -2.10 -10.44 6.91
N ALA A 277 -2.49 -9.87 5.76
CA ALA A 277 -1.59 -9.69 4.63
C ALA A 277 -0.40 -8.79 4.97
N THR A 278 -0.63 -7.65 5.62
CA THR A 278 0.43 -6.70 5.98
C THR A 278 1.38 -7.26 7.04
N LYS A 279 0.86 -8.03 8.01
CA LYS A 279 1.67 -8.79 8.98
C LYS A 279 2.67 -9.73 8.31
N TRP A 280 2.28 -10.38 7.23
CA TRP A 280 3.13 -11.30 6.47
C TRP A 280 3.96 -10.63 5.38
N GLY A 281 3.96 -9.30 5.31
CA GLY A 281 4.87 -8.52 4.47
C GLY A 281 4.24 -7.95 3.19
N ALA A 282 2.91 -7.91 3.06
CA ALA A 282 2.30 -7.15 1.97
C ALA A 282 2.64 -5.66 2.09
N ASP A 283 3.37 -5.12 1.11
CA ASP A 283 3.81 -3.72 1.08
C ASP A 283 2.70 -2.77 0.61
N THR A 284 1.76 -3.29 -0.17
CA THR A 284 0.51 -2.62 -0.56
C THR A 284 -0.63 -3.62 -0.53
N VAL A 285 -1.85 -3.12 -0.42
CA VAL A 285 -3.06 -3.94 -0.52
C VAL A 285 -3.98 -3.33 -1.57
N MET A 286 -4.63 -4.17 -2.38
CA MET A 286 -5.71 -3.72 -3.27
C MET A 286 -7.06 -4.22 -2.77
N ASP A 287 -8.00 -3.29 -2.61
CA ASP A 287 -9.40 -3.61 -2.43
C ASP A 287 -10.04 -3.86 -3.81
N LEU A 288 -10.31 -5.13 -4.10
CA LEU A 288 -10.96 -5.59 -5.33
C LEU A 288 -12.43 -5.97 -5.08
N SER A 289 -13.04 -5.41 -4.02
CA SER A 289 -14.43 -5.63 -3.65
C SER A 289 -15.40 -5.43 -4.83
N THR A 290 -16.41 -6.29 -4.90
CA THR A 290 -17.47 -6.26 -5.91
C THR A 290 -18.82 -6.58 -5.28
N GLY A 291 -19.91 -6.03 -5.84
CA GLY A 291 -21.25 -6.14 -5.27
C GLY A 291 -21.59 -5.04 -4.27
N LYS A 292 -22.11 -5.43 -3.10
CA LYS A 292 -22.67 -4.50 -2.09
C LYS A 292 -21.61 -4.00 -1.11
N ASN A 293 -21.90 -2.88 -0.44
CA ASN A 293 -21.11 -2.29 0.63
C ASN A 293 -19.68 -1.87 0.25
N ILE A 294 -19.35 -1.75 -1.03
CA ILE A 294 -17.98 -1.47 -1.49
C ILE A 294 -17.42 -0.20 -0.86
N HIS A 295 -18.20 0.89 -0.85
CA HIS A 295 -17.78 2.14 -0.24
C HIS A 295 -17.49 2.01 1.26
N ALA A 296 -18.42 1.42 2.01
CA ALA A 296 -18.29 1.24 3.45
C ALA A 296 -17.12 0.31 3.81
N THR A 297 -17.02 -0.86 3.17
CA THR A 297 -15.92 -1.81 3.36
C THR A 297 -14.56 -1.14 3.12
N ARG A 298 -14.43 -0.36 2.04
CA ARG A 298 -13.20 0.36 1.72
C ARG A 298 -12.84 1.42 2.76
N GLU A 299 -13.83 2.12 3.32
CA GLU A 299 -13.60 3.09 4.39
C GLU A 299 -12.98 2.41 5.62
N TRP A 300 -13.53 1.27 6.04
CA TRP A 300 -12.96 0.47 7.13
C TRP A 300 -11.54 0.00 6.83
N ILE A 301 -11.26 -0.44 5.60
CA ILE A 301 -9.92 -0.86 5.18
C ILE A 301 -8.94 0.33 5.26
N LEU A 302 -9.26 1.46 4.62
CA LEU A 302 -8.39 2.64 4.55
C LEU A 302 -8.06 3.21 5.93
N ARG A 303 -9.05 3.32 6.82
CA ARG A 303 -8.84 3.86 8.17
C ARG A 303 -8.01 2.94 9.05
N ASN A 304 -7.89 1.66 8.70
CA ASN A 304 -7.13 0.67 9.44
C ASN A 304 -5.84 0.23 8.73
N SER A 305 -5.56 0.69 7.51
CA SER A 305 -4.43 0.22 6.71
C SER A 305 -3.16 1.03 7.00
N PRO A 306 -2.06 0.38 7.41
CA PRO A 306 -0.76 1.05 7.53
C PRO A 306 0.00 1.11 6.20
N VAL A 307 -0.55 0.53 5.13
CA VAL A 307 0.08 0.44 3.81
C VAL A 307 -0.79 1.08 2.74
N PRO A 308 -0.20 1.52 1.61
CA PRO A 308 -0.96 2.08 0.51
C PRO A 308 -2.06 1.14 0.01
N ILE A 309 -3.26 1.70 -0.20
CA ILE A 309 -4.43 1.00 -0.73
C ILE A 309 -4.64 1.34 -2.19
N GLY A 310 -4.74 0.32 -3.03
CA GLY A 310 -5.11 0.44 -4.43
C GLY A 310 -6.52 -0.04 -4.72
N THR A 311 -7.10 0.44 -5.82
CA THR A 311 -8.39 -0.06 -6.32
C THR A 311 -8.40 -0.16 -7.84
N VAL A 312 -9.48 -0.76 -8.36
CA VAL A 312 -9.84 -0.68 -9.78
C VAL A 312 -11.18 0.06 -9.88
N PRO A 313 -11.19 1.40 -10.08
CA PRO A 313 -12.40 2.20 -9.98
C PRO A 313 -13.56 1.75 -10.89
N ILE A 314 -13.24 1.09 -12.01
CA ILE A 314 -14.26 0.58 -12.94
C ILE A 314 -15.15 -0.50 -12.31
N TYR A 315 -14.70 -1.19 -11.26
CA TYR A 315 -15.50 -2.22 -10.59
C TYR A 315 -16.67 -1.59 -9.85
N GLN A 316 -16.42 -0.55 -9.06
CA GLN A 316 -17.49 0.17 -8.37
C GLN A 316 -18.38 0.93 -9.36
N ALA A 317 -17.79 1.54 -10.40
CA ALA A 317 -18.57 2.22 -11.44
C ALA A 317 -19.54 1.25 -12.14
N LEU A 318 -19.12 0.01 -12.39
CA LEU A 318 -19.97 -1.02 -12.99
C LEU A 318 -21.14 -1.43 -12.06
N GLU A 319 -20.90 -1.51 -10.74
CA GLU A 319 -21.95 -1.81 -9.76
C GLU A 319 -22.99 -0.69 -9.67
N LYS A 320 -22.58 0.58 -9.80
CA LYS A 320 -23.50 1.73 -9.83
C LYS A 320 -24.51 1.67 -10.99
N VAL A 321 -24.18 0.96 -12.08
CA VAL A 321 -25.07 0.70 -13.23
C VAL A 321 -25.58 -0.74 -13.28
N GLY A 322 -25.59 -1.45 -12.14
CA GLY A 322 -26.16 -2.78 -12.02
C GLY A 322 -25.51 -3.83 -12.92
N GLY A 323 -24.20 -3.73 -13.18
CA GLY A 323 -23.46 -4.71 -13.96
C GLY A 323 -23.47 -4.50 -15.48
N LYS A 324 -24.12 -3.43 -15.97
CA LYS A 324 -24.25 -3.18 -17.41
C LYS A 324 -23.14 -2.28 -17.91
N ALA A 325 -22.13 -2.90 -18.54
CA ALA A 325 -20.97 -2.17 -19.05
C ALA A 325 -21.35 -1.05 -20.04
N GLU A 326 -22.38 -1.25 -20.88
CA GLU A 326 -22.90 -0.31 -21.86
C GLU A 326 -23.49 0.98 -21.25
N GLU A 327 -23.86 0.97 -19.96
CA GLU A 327 -24.39 2.15 -19.26
C GLU A 327 -23.26 2.99 -18.59
N LEU A 328 -22.00 2.57 -18.70
CA LEU A 328 -20.86 3.32 -18.17
C LEU A 328 -20.65 4.63 -18.94
N THR A 329 -20.45 5.72 -18.20
CA THR A 329 -20.14 7.05 -18.76
C THR A 329 -18.93 7.67 -18.06
N TRP A 330 -18.36 8.71 -18.67
CA TRP A 330 -17.29 9.49 -18.05
C TRP A 330 -17.75 10.13 -16.74
N GLU A 331 -18.97 10.66 -16.70
CA GLU A 331 -19.52 11.36 -15.53
C GLU A 331 -19.58 10.43 -14.32
N LEU A 332 -20.02 9.18 -14.51
CA LEU A 332 -20.07 8.16 -13.47
C LEU A 332 -18.67 7.72 -13.03
N PHE A 333 -17.76 7.53 -13.98
CA PHE A 333 -16.39 7.15 -13.68
C PHE A 333 -15.66 8.27 -12.91
N ARG A 334 -15.85 9.53 -13.32
CA ARG A 334 -15.34 10.72 -12.63
C ARG A 334 -15.86 10.82 -11.20
N ASP A 335 -17.18 10.63 -11.01
CA ASP A 335 -17.79 10.59 -9.67
C ASP A 335 -17.12 9.53 -8.78
N THR A 336 -16.90 8.33 -9.33
CA THR A 336 -16.24 7.22 -8.63
C THR A 336 -14.77 7.52 -8.30
N LEU A 337 -14.04 8.19 -9.20
CA LEU A 337 -12.67 8.62 -8.92
C LEU A 337 -12.61 9.64 -7.78
N LEU A 338 -13.52 10.62 -7.77
CA LEU A 338 -13.58 11.64 -6.71
C LEU A 338 -13.90 10.99 -5.36
N GLU A 339 -14.92 10.13 -5.31
CA GLU A 339 -15.30 9.38 -4.13
C GLU A 339 -14.09 8.64 -3.52
N GLN A 340 -13.38 7.85 -4.34
CA GLN A 340 -12.25 7.06 -3.84
C GLN A 340 -11.02 7.91 -3.47
N ALA A 341 -10.79 9.02 -4.19
CA ALA A 341 -9.71 9.94 -3.88
C ALA A 341 -9.94 10.69 -2.56
N GLU A 342 -11.19 11.03 -2.25
CA GLU A 342 -11.59 11.63 -0.98
C GLU A 342 -11.45 10.65 0.19
N GLN A 343 -11.79 9.37 -0.01
CA GLN A 343 -11.58 8.34 1.01
C GLN A 343 -10.09 8.11 1.33
N GLY A 344 -9.21 8.31 0.34
CA GLY A 344 -7.77 8.16 0.51
C GLY A 344 -7.14 7.00 -0.28
N VAL A 345 -7.79 6.48 -1.33
CA VAL A 345 -7.12 5.49 -2.19
C VAL A 345 -5.85 6.08 -2.78
N ASP A 346 -4.73 5.36 -2.65
CA ASP A 346 -3.39 5.85 -3.00
C ASP A 346 -3.04 5.69 -4.47
N TYR A 347 -3.61 4.67 -5.13
CA TYR A 347 -3.39 4.45 -6.56
C TYR A 347 -4.57 3.75 -7.23
N PHE A 348 -4.76 4.07 -8.50
CA PHE A 348 -5.83 3.50 -9.33
C PHE A 348 -5.25 2.66 -10.46
N THR A 349 -5.77 1.44 -10.62
CA THR A 349 -5.56 0.66 -11.84
C THR A 349 -6.61 1.07 -12.86
N ILE A 350 -6.19 1.83 -13.88
CA ILE A 350 -7.06 2.34 -14.95
C ILE A 350 -6.68 1.71 -16.29
N HIS A 351 -7.64 1.06 -16.93
CA HIS A 351 -7.44 0.26 -18.15
C HIS A 351 -7.50 1.13 -19.43
N ALA A 352 -6.91 2.33 -19.41
CA ALA A 352 -6.93 3.27 -20.53
C ALA A 352 -6.15 2.80 -21.77
N GLY A 353 -5.37 1.72 -21.66
CA GLY A 353 -4.67 1.07 -22.78
C GLY A 353 -5.55 0.12 -23.62
N VAL A 354 -6.78 -0.17 -23.19
CA VAL A 354 -7.73 -1.02 -23.94
C VAL A 354 -8.45 -0.15 -24.96
N LEU A 355 -7.81 0.03 -26.12
CA LEU A 355 -8.34 0.84 -27.21
C LEU A 355 -9.19 -0.02 -28.14
N LEU A 356 -10.27 0.55 -28.71
CA LEU A 356 -11.18 -0.13 -29.64
C LEU A 356 -10.42 -0.93 -30.73
N ARG A 357 -9.43 -0.30 -31.37
CA ARG A 357 -8.62 -0.89 -32.43
C ARG A 357 -7.78 -2.11 -32.00
N PHE A 358 -7.59 -2.34 -30.70
CA PHE A 358 -6.83 -3.48 -30.18
C PHE A 358 -7.70 -4.69 -29.88
N ILE A 359 -9.03 -4.53 -29.75
CA ILE A 359 -9.95 -5.62 -29.41
C ILE A 359 -9.93 -6.74 -30.47
N PRO A 360 -9.95 -6.46 -31.80
CA PRO A 360 -9.88 -7.52 -32.81
C PRO A 360 -8.58 -8.36 -32.73
N MET A 361 -7.49 -7.81 -32.20
CA MET A 361 -6.22 -8.52 -32.04
C MET A 361 -6.32 -9.66 -31.01
N THR A 362 -7.32 -9.63 -30.12
CA THR A 362 -7.52 -10.67 -29.11
C THR A 362 -8.36 -11.85 -29.60
N ALA A 363 -8.99 -11.77 -30.78
CA ALA A 363 -9.92 -12.77 -31.28
C ALA A 363 -9.32 -14.18 -31.48
N ARG A 364 -8.00 -14.25 -31.73
CA ARG A 364 -7.27 -15.52 -31.93
C ARG A 364 -6.54 -16.02 -30.67
N ARG A 365 -6.74 -15.38 -29.52
CA ARG A 365 -6.12 -15.84 -28.27
C ARG A 365 -6.88 -17.05 -27.73
N MET A 366 -6.14 -18.06 -27.27
CA MET A 366 -6.72 -19.25 -26.63
C MET A 366 -7.60 -18.91 -25.42
N THR A 367 -7.23 -17.89 -24.65
CA THR A 367 -7.94 -17.49 -23.41
C THR A 367 -8.55 -16.08 -23.48
N GLY A 368 -8.59 -15.47 -24.66
CA GLY A 368 -9.22 -14.15 -24.86
C GLY A 368 -8.64 -13.02 -24.00
N ILE A 369 -9.53 -12.23 -23.39
CA ILE A 369 -9.21 -11.13 -22.46
C ILE A 369 -9.51 -11.61 -21.03
N VAL A 370 -8.46 -11.94 -20.27
CA VAL A 370 -8.58 -12.47 -18.89
C VAL A 370 -8.58 -11.39 -17.81
N SER A 371 -8.26 -10.14 -18.15
CA SER A 371 -8.41 -9.02 -17.22
C SER A 371 -9.88 -8.66 -17.08
N ARG A 372 -10.42 -8.70 -15.85
CA ARG A 372 -11.80 -8.30 -15.55
C ARG A 372 -12.05 -6.83 -15.94
N GLY A 373 -11.18 -5.91 -15.52
CA GLY A 373 -11.32 -4.49 -15.91
C GLY A 373 -11.17 -4.29 -17.42
N GLY A 374 -10.25 -5.02 -18.06
CA GLY A 374 -10.05 -4.96 -19.50
C GLY A 374 -11.24 -5.51 -20.31
N SER A 375 -11.91 -6.57 -19.84
CA SER A 375 -13.08 -7.12 -20.51
C SER A 375 -14.31 -6.21 -20.37
N ILE A 376 -14.46 -5.50 -19.24
CA ILE A 376 -15.49 -4.46 -19.06
C ILE A 376 -15.28 -3.35 -20.10
N MET A 377 -14.06 -2.81 -20.21
CA MET A 377 -13.75 -1.76 -21.19
C MET A 377 -13.96 -2.25 -22.63
N ALA A 378 -13.59 -3.49 -22.94
CA ALA A 378 -13.80 -4.07 -24.27
C ALA A 378 -15.29 -4.20 -24.60
N LYS A 379 -16.13 -4.64 -23.64
CA LYS A 379 -17.59 -4.70 -23.82
C LYS A 379 -18.17 -3.32 -24.07
N TRP A 380 -17.78 -2.31 -23.29
CA TRP A 380 -18.23 -0.94 -23.46
C TRP A 380 -17.81 -0.34 -24.82
N CYS A 381 -16.59 -0.61 -25.30
CA CYS A 381 -16.14 -0.10 -26.60
C CYS A 381 -16.88 -0.70 -27.80
N LEU A 382 -17.48 -1.90 -27.65
CA LEU A 382 -18.18 -2.62 -28.71
C LEU A 382 -19.69 -2.41 -28.70
N ALA A 383 -20.24 -1.89 -27.60
CA ALA A 383 -21.63 -1.47 -27.50
C ALA A 383 -21.82 -0.16 -28.28
#